data_AF-A0A527HD88-F1
#
_entry.id   AF-A0A527HD88-F1
#
_cell.length_a   1.000
_cell.length_b   1.000
_cell.length_c   1.000
_cell.angle_alpha   90.00
_cell.angle_beta   90.00
_cell.angle_gamma   90.00
#
_symmetry.space_group_name_H-M   'P 1'
#
loop_
_entity.id
_entity.type
_entity.pdbx_description
1 polymer ?
#
loop_
_entity_poly.entity_id
_entity_poly.type
_entity_poly.pdbx_seq_one_letter_code
_entity_poly.pdbx_strand_id
1 'polypeptide(L)' 'DMEGEIMDAILKGADANTAATDWLKKHPDAVAPWIAGVTTFDGGDAAAAVKTALGS' A
#
# COMPACT_ATOMS: atom_id res chain seq x y z
N ASP A 1 1.97 8.55 12.42
CA ASP A 1 1.57 7.13 12.40
C ASP A 1 0.65 6.89 11.20
N MET A 2 0.89 5.80 10.47
CA MET A 2 0.15 5.40 9.25
C MET A 2 -1.37 5.54 9.41
N GLU A 3 -1.91 5.04 10.52
CA GLU A 3 -3.34 5.12 10.81
C GLU A 3 -3.85 6.56 10.87
N GLY A 4 -3.14 7.46 11.56
CA GLY A 4 -3.54 8.85 11.70
C GLY A 4 -3.61 9.58 10.35
N GLU A 5 -2.65 9.35 9.47
CA GLU A 5 -2.63 9.98 8.15
C GLU A 5 -3.76 9.47 7.24
N ILE A 6 -4.04 8.17 7.28
CA ILE A 6 -5.12 7.56 6.50
C ILE A 6 -6.48 7.99 7.06
N MET A 7 -6.65 7.97 8.38
CA MET A 7 -7.89 8.37 9.06
C MET A 7 -8.19 9.87 8.85
N ASP A 8 -7.18 10.73 8.88
CA ASP A 8 -7.35 12.16 8.58
C ASP A 8 -7.88 12.38 7.16
N ALA A 9 -7.42 11.60 6.17
CA ALA A 9 -7.92 11.68 4.80
C ALA A 9 -9.37 11.18 4.69
N ILE A 10 -9.70 10.08 5.36
CA ILE A 10 -11.06 9.52 5.39
C ILE A 10 -12.04 10.50 6.05
N LEU A 11 -11.67 11.09 7.18
CA LEU A 11 -12.48 12.08 7.88
C LEU A 11 -12.70 13.37 7.06
N LYS A 12 -11.79 13.66 6.10
CA LYS A 12 -11.93 14.74 5.11
C LYS A 12 -12.76 14.34 3.87
N GLY A 13 -13.27 13.11 3.81
CA GLY A 13 -14.18 12.63 2.77
C GLY A 13 -13.53 11.75 1.71
N ALA A 14 -12.27 11.32 1.87
CA ALA A 14 -11.69 10.33 0.98
C ALA A 14 -12.32 8.95 1.20
N ASP A 15 -12.46 8.18 0.12
CA ASP A 15 -12.76 6.75 0.22
C ASP A 15 -11.60 6.01 0.91
N ALA A 16 -11.91 5.01 1.74
CA ALA A 16 -10.91 4.32 2.56
C ALA A 16 -9.85 3.60 1.72
N ASN A 17 -10.24 2.94 0.62
CA ASN A 17 -9.29 2.26 -0.25
C ASN A 17 -8.40 3.26 -0.99
N THR A 18 -8.97 4.40 -1.38
CA THR A 18 -8.24 5.50 -2.00
C THR A 18 -7.22 6.09 -1.03
N ALA A 19 -7.63 6.42 0.21
CA ALA A 19 -6.74 6.97 1.23
C ALA A 19 -5.58 6.01 1.57
N ALA A 20 -5.86 4.72 1.74
CA ALA A 20 -4.84 3.72 1.98
C ALA A 20 -3.88 3.57 0.79
N THR A 21 -4.40 3.52 -0.44
CA THR A 21 -3.58 3.42 -1.65
C THR A 21 -2.68 4.64 -1.82
N ASP A 22 -3.20 5.84 -1.61
CA ASP A 22 -2.41 7.08 -1.70
C ASP A 22 -1.33 7.16 -0.63
N TRP A 23 -1.61 6.66 0.58
CA TRP A 23 -0.59 6.54 1.62
C TRP A 23 0.50 5.54 1.21
N LEU A 24 0.12 4.36 0.71
CA LEU A 24 1.06 3.34 0.24
C LEU A 24 1.96 3.84 -0.90
N LYS A 25 1.43 4.66 -1.82
CA LYS A 25 2.22 5.29 -2.89
C LYS A 25 3.31 6.22 -2.35
N LYS A 26 3.03 6.93 -1.24
CA LYS A 26 4.01 7.82 -0.57
C LYS A 26 5.00 7.05 0.30
N HIS A 27 4.63 5.85 0.74
CA HIS A 27 5.40 4.99 1.62
C HIS A 27 5.53 3.57 1.06
N PRO A 28 6.13 3.39 -0.14
CA PRO A 28 6.14 2.09 -0.83
C PRO A 28 6.89 1.00 -0.04
N ASP A 29 7.82 1.37 0.82
CA ASP A 29 8.57 0.43 1.67
C ASP A 29 7.74 -0.13 2.85
N ALA A 30 6.62 0.51 3.20
CA ALA A 30 5.78 0.07 4.32
C ALA A 30 5.17 -1.33 4.10
N VAL A 31 5.02 -1.74 2.85
CA VAL A 31 4.44 -3.04 2.45
C VAL A 31 5.44 -4.18 2.60
N ALA A 32 6.75 -3.89 2.57
CA ALA A 32 7.82 -4.90 2.57
C ALA A 32 7.70 -5.94 3.71
N PRO A 33 7.45 -5.59 4.99
CA PRO A 33 7.26 -6.58 6.04
C PRO A 33 6.00 -7.43 5.89
N TRP A 34 4.95 -6.93 5.21
CA TRP A 34 3.68 -7.65 5.04
C TRP A 34 3.77 -8.74 3.98
N ILE A 35 4.63 -8.55 2.99
CA ILE A 35 4.83 -9.47 1.87
C ILE A 35 6.12 -10.30 1.98
N ALA A 36 6.75 -10.29 3.15
CA ALA A 36 7.94 -11.09 3.39
C ALA A 36 7.62 -12.59 3.23
N GLY A 37 8.23 -13.23 2.22
CA GLY A 37 7.97 -14.63 1.88
C GLY A 37 6.66 -14.89 1.12
N VAL A 38 5.95 -13.84 0.71
CA VAL A 38 4.74 -13.93 -0.11
C VAL A 38 5.11 -13.92 -1.59
N THR A 39 4.39 -14.70 -2.40
CA THR A 39 4.45 -14.67 -3.87
C THR A 39 3.14 -14.15 -4.42
N THR A 40 3.14 -13.70 -5.68
CA THR A 40 1.89 -13.40 -6.38
C THR A 40 1.05 -14.67 -6.56
N PHE A 41 -0.22 -14.53 -6.92
CA PHE A 41 -1.13 -15.66 -7.11
C PHE A 41 -0.60 -16.72 -8.09
N ASP A 42 0.15 -16.29 -9.11
CA ASP A 42 0.80 -17.12 -10.12
C ASP A 42 2.25 -17.51 -9.77
N GLY A 43 2.73 -17.20 -8.56
CA GLY A 43 4.04 -17.60 -8.04
C GLY A 43 5.21 -16.66 -8.37
N GLY A 44 4.92 -15.45 -8.86
CA GLY A 44 5.90 -14.41 -9.16
C GLY A 44 6.34 -13.56 -7.94
N ASP A 45 7.18 -12.56 -8.22
CA ASP A 45 7.74 -11.65 -7.22
C ASP A 45 6.69 -10.63 -6.72
N ALA A 46 6.28 -10.79 -5.45
CA ALA A 46 5.30 -9.91 -4.82
C ALA A 46 5.79 -8.47 -4.67
N ALA A 47 7.08 -8.24 -4.42
CA ALA A 47 7.62 -6.89 -4.23
C ALA A 47 7.61 -6.11 -5.55
N ALA A 48 7.99 -6.76 -6.66
CA ALA A 48 7.90 -6.16 -7.99
C ALA A 48 6.46 -5.85 -8.39
N ALA A 49 5.52 -6.76 -8.09
CA ALA A 49 4.10 -6.58 -8.37
C ALA A 49 3.49 -5.40 -7.59
N VAL A 50 3.81 -5.27 -6.29
CA VAL A 50 3.34 -4.16 -5.46
C VAL A 50 3.90 -2.82 -5.94
N LYS A 51 5.21 -2.74 -6.25
CA LYS A 51 5.80 -1.51 -6.80
C LYS A 51 5.13 -1.09 -8.11
N THR A 52 4.89 -2.04 -8.99
CA THR A 52 4.15 -1.81 -10.24
C THR A 52 2.72 -1.28 -9.97
N ALA A 53 2.01 -1.87 -9.02
CA ALA A 53 0.65 -1.46 -8.67
C ALA A 53 0.59 -0.06 -8.01
N LEU A 54 1.62 0.31 -7.25
CA LEU A 54 1.74 1.62 -6.61
C LEU A 54 2.34 2.69 -7.55
N GLY A 55 3.00 2.28 -8.63
CA GLY A 55 3.69 3.20 -9.55
C GLY A 55 4.97 3.79 -8.97
N SER A 56 5.72 2.97 -8.21
CA SER A 56 6.93 3.34 -7.45
C SER A 56 8.20 2.65 -7.95
#